data_AF-A0A453APD8-F1
#
_entry.id   AF-A0A453APD8-F1
#
_cell.length_a   1.000
_cell.length_b   1.000
_cell.length_c   1.000
_cell.angle_alpha   90.00
_cell.angle_beta   90.00
_cell.angle_gamma   90.00
#
_symmetry.space_group_name_H-M   'P 1'
#
loop_
_entity.id
_entity.type
_entity.pdbx_description
1 polymer ?
#
loop_
_entity_poly.entity_id
_entity_poly.type
_entity_poly.pdbx_seq_one_letter_code
_entity_poly.pdbx_strand_id
1 'polypeptide(L)'
;MASVVGSQAIISGTFSIINQSQALSCFPRVKVVHTSAKVHGQIYIPEINWMLMVLCIAVTVGFRDTKHMGNASGLAVITVMLVTTCLTSLVMMLCWHRPPALALAFFVFFGSIEALYFSASLTKFLDGAWVPLLLALILVAVMFVWHHTTVKKYEFDLH
;
A
#
# COMPACT_ATOMS: atom_id res chain seq x y z
N MET A 1 7.26 22.33 9.32
CA MET A 1 6.50 22.48 8.06
C MET A 1 6.67 21.28 7.12
N ALA A 2 7.89 20.78 6.87
CA ALA A 2 8.13 19.61 6.00
C ALA A 2 7.32 18.34 6.38
N SER A 3 7.24 18.00 7.68
CA SER A 3 6.44 16.87 8.17
C SER A 3 4.92 17.03 7.92
N VAL A 4 4.40 18.26 7.95
CA VAL A 4 2.98 18.54 7.68
C VAL A 4 2.65 18.33 6.20
N VAL A 5 3.52 18.82 5.31
CA VAL A 5 3.38 18.62 3.86
C VAL A 5 3.50 17.13 3.51
N GLY A 6 4.46 16.43 4.10
CA GLY A 6 4.60 14.98 3.91
C GLY A 6 3.37 14.19 4.36
N SER A 7 2.79 14.53 5.52
CA SER A 7 1.57 13.88 6.02
C SER A 7 0.38 14.11 5.10
N GLN A 8 0.21 15.33 4.59
CA GLN A 8 -0.85 15.67 3.63
C GLN A 8 -0.70 14.90 2.31
N ALA A 9 0.53 14.74 1.82
CA ALA A 9 0.78 13.95 0.61
C ALA A 9 0.39 12.47 0.80
N ILE A 10 0.71 11.87 1.96
CA ILE A 10 0.35 10.48 2.27
C ILE A 10 -1.17 10.30 2.40
N ILE A 11 -1.87 11.23 3.06
CA ILE A 11 -3.33 11.19 3.19
C ILE A 11 -4.00 11.27 1.81
N SER A 12 -3.57 12.23 0.97
CA SER A 12 -4.09 12.38 -0.39
C SER A 12 -3.81 11.15 -1.26
N GLY A 13 -2.60 10.59 -1.18
CA GLY A 13 -2.23 9.35 -1.86
C GLY A 13 -3.09 8.17 -1.44
N THR A 14 -3.40 8.05 -0.15
CA THR A 14 -4.27 6.99 0.40
C THR A 14 -5.68 7.09 -0.17
N PHE A 15 -6.25 8.31 -0.26
CA PHE A 15 -7.57 8.51 -0.87
C PHE A 15 -7.59 8.11 -2.35
N SER A 16 -6.53 8.37 -3.10
CA SER A 16 -6.41 7.95 -4.50
C SER A 16 -6.36 6.42 -4.64
N ILE A 17 -5.56 5.73 -3.83
CA ILE A 17 -5.45 4.26 -3.86
C ILE A 17 -6.78 3.59 -3.51
N ILE A 18 -7.51 4.13 -2.52
CA ILE A 18 -8.82 3.60 -2.14
C ILE A 18 -9.85 3.82 -3.25
N ASN A 19 -9.81 4.98 -3.92
CA ASN A 19 -10.69 5.24 -5.05
C ASN A 19 -10.42 4.26 -6.22
N GLN A 20 -9.15 3.99 -6.52
CA GLN A 20 -8.76 2.97 -7.51
C GLN A 20 -9.21 1.57 -7.09
N SER A 21 -9.07 1.21 -5.81
CA SER A 21 -9.49 -0.09 -5.27
C SER A 21 -11.02 -0.29 -5.32
N GLN A 22 -11.79 0.78 -5.12
CA GLN A 22 -13.25 0.77 -5.30
C GLN A 22 -13.64 0.58 -6.77
N ALA A 23 -12.92 1.19 -7.71
CA ALA A 23 -13.15 0.97 -9.14
C ALA A 23 -12.91 -0.49 -9.57
N LEU A 24 -11.98 -1.18 -8.91
CA LEU A 24 -11.73 -2.62 -9.10
C LEU A 24 -12.70 -3.53 -8.31
N SER A 25 -13.69 -2.98 -7.59
CA SER A 25 -14.60 -3.73 -6.69
C SER A 25 -13.88 -4.58 -5.61
N CYS A 26 -12.64 -4.23 -5.27
CA CYS A 26 -11.82 -4.88 -4.25
C CYS A 26 -11.96 -4.24 -2.86
N PHE A 27 -12.75 -3.17 -2.74
CA PHE A 27 -12.95 -2.45 -1.49
C PHE A 27 -14.43 -2.14 -1.25
N PRO A 28 -14.92 -2.18 0.01
CA PRO A 28 -16.26 -1.73 0.35
C PRO A 28 -16.54 -0.33 -0.20
N ARG A 29 -17.77 -0.12 -0.68
CA ARG A 29 -18.24 1.20 -1.10
C ARG A 29 -18.27 2.11 0.13
N VAL A 30 -17.17 2.82 0.35
CA VAL A 30 -17.08 3.85 1.38
C VAL A 30 -17.74 5.10 0.83
N LYS A 31 -18.46 5.84 1.67
CA LYS A 31 -19.16 7.06 1.27
C LYS A 31 -18.13 8.12 0.85
N VAL A 32 -17.87 8.21 -0.45
CA VAL A 32 -17.01 9.25 -1.03
C VAL A 32 -17.78 10.55 -0.95
N VAL A 33 -17.33 11.48 -0.09
CA VAL A 33 -17.88 12.83 -0.04
C VAL A 33 -17.10 13.66 -1.04
N HIS A 34 -17.73 13.94 -2.19
CA HIS A 34 -17.18 14.89 -3.16
C HIS A 34 -17.24 16.29 -2.54
N THR A 35 -16.13 16.74 -1.95
CA THR A 35 -16.04 18.07 -1.31
C THR A 35 -16.26 19.23 -2.30
N SER A 36 -16.28 19.00 -3.63
CA SER A 36 -16.72 20.03 -4.59
C SER A 36 -17.15 19.46 -5.94
N ALA A 37 -18.30 19.91 -6.44
CA ALA A 37 -18.83 19.61 -7.77
C ALA A 37 -18.03 20.25 -8.94
N LYS A 38 -16.97 21.03 -8.65
CA LYS A 38 -16.17 21.76 -9.66
C LYS A 38 -14.74 21.27 -9.81
N VAL A 39 -14.22 20.40 -8.94
CA VAL A 39 -12.81 19.95 -9.01
C VAL A 39 -12.74 18.43 -8.81
N HIS A 40 -12.52 17.72 -9.91
CA HIS A 40 -12.39 16.26 -10.00
C HIS A 40 -11.13 15.69 -9.29
N GLY A 41 -10.38 16.51 -8.54
CA GLY A 41 -9.06 16.20 -7.98
C GLY A 41 -8.92 16.28 -6.46
N GLN A 42 -9.97 16.67 -5.71
CA GLN A 42 -9.96 16.64 -4.25
C GLN A 42 -10.90 15.55 -3.73
N ILE A 43 -10.38 14.33 -3.69
CA ILE A 43 -11.08 13.16 -3.13
C ILE A 43 -10.89 13.24 -1.61
N TYR A 44 -11.96 13.49 -0.86
CA TYR A 44 -11.95 13.43 0.59
C TYR A 44 -12.87 12.30 1.06
N ILE A 45 -12.33 11.36 1.82
CA ILE A 45 -13.09 10.24 2.37
C ILE A 45 -13.02 10.35 3.91
N PRO A 46 -14.06 10.93 4.57
CA PRO A 46 -14.02 11.22 6.00
C PRO A 46 -13.78 9.98 6.85
N GLU A 47 -14.41 8.86 6.51
CA GLU A 47 -14.21 7.57 7.19
C GLU A 47 -12.74 7.13 7.21
N ILE A 48 -12.05 7.27 6.07
CA ILE A 48 -10.64 6.91 5.95
C ILE A 48 -9.77 7.87 6.74
N ASN A 49 -10.09 9.16 6.76
CA ASN A 49 -9.35 10.13 7.55
C ASN A 49 -9.41 9.79 9.05
N TRP A 50 -10.59 9.42 9.56
CA TRP A 50 -10.74 8.97 10.95
C TRP A 50 -10.01 7.65 11.23
N MET A 51 -10.09 6.67 10.31
CA MET A 51 -9.31 5.43 10.44
C MET A 51 -7.80 5.69 10.45
N LEU A 52 -7.29 6.55 9.56
CA LEU A 52 -5.89 6.94 9.52
C LEU A 52 -5.46 7.63 10.82
N MET A 53 -6.31 8.49 11.39
CA MET A 53 -6.04 9.15 12.68
C MET A 53 -5.92 8.13 13.81
N VAL A 54 -6.89 7.22 13.96
CA VAL A 54 -6.88 6.18 15.00
C VAL A 54 -5.66 5.27 14.85
N LEU A 55 -5.36 4.85 13.63
CA LEU A 55 -4.22 3.99 13.34
C LEU A 55 -2.89 4.68 13.66
N CYS A 56 -2.75 5.95 13.28
CA CYS A 56 -1.55 6.74 13.55
C CYS A 56 -1.30 6.89 15.06
N ILE A 57 -2.37 7.18 15.82
CA ILE A 57 -2.30 7.24 17.29
C ILE A 57 -1.94 5.87 17.88
N ALA A 58 -2.57 4.80 17.42
CA ALA A 58 -2.31 3.44 17.90
C ALA A 58 -0.85 3.01 17.66
N VAL A 59 -0.31 3.26 16.47
CA VAL A 59 1.10 2.95 16.14
C VAL A 59 2.06 3.81 16.97
N THR A 60 1.78 5.10 17.13
CA THR A 60 2.62 6.02 17.92
C THR A 60 2.68 5.58 19.39
N VAL A 61 1.54 5.23 19.98
CA VAL A 61 1.44 4.76 21.36
C VAL A 61 2.04 3.36 21.53
N GLY A 62 1.91 2.48 20.52
CA GLY A 62 2.39 1.11 20.56
C GLY A 62 3.91 0.99 20.47
N PHE A 63 4.55 1.79 19.62
CA PHE A 63 6.01 1.74 19.47
C PHE A 63 6.75 2.55 20.53
N ARG A 64 6.23 3.73 20.93
CA ARG A 64 6.84 4.73 21.84
C ARG A 64 8.24 5.24 21.45
N ASP A 65 9.02 4.46 20.70
CA ASP A 65 10.36 4.72 20.23
C ASP A 65 10.39 4.95 18.72
N THR A 66 10.89 6.11 18.32
CA THR A 66 11.03 6.51 16.91
C THR A 66 12.00 5.61 16.14
N LYS A 67 13.01 5.04 16.81
CA LYS A 67 13.98 4.12 16.17
C LYS A 67 13.33 2.81 15.72
N HIS A 68 12.52 2.21 16.59
CA HIS A 68 11.79 0.98 16.27
C HIS A 68 10.72 1.23 15.21
N MET A 69 10.02 2.37 15.29
CA MET A 69 9.04 2.79 14.29
C MET A 69 9.68 3.00 12.91
N GLY A 70 10.85 3.65 12.85
CA GLY A 70 11.58 3.89 11.60
C GLY A 70 12.06 2.59 10.95
N ASN A 71 12.64 1.68 11.73
CA ASN A 71 13.04 0.35 11.25
C ASN A 71 11.83 -0.44 10.71
N ALA A 72 10.69 -0.40 11.42
CA ALA A 72 9.46 -1.07 11.00
C ALA A 72 8.92 -0.53 9.67
N SER A 73 8.82 0.79 9.53
CA SER A 73 8.42 1.41 8.27
C SER A 73 9.39 1.11 7.13
N GLY A 74 10.69 1.04 7.42
CA GLY A 74 11.72 0.72 6.43
C GLY A 74 11.53 -0.66 5.82
N LEU A 75 11.21 -1.68 6.65
CA LEU A 75 10.92 -3.03 6.18
C LEU A 75 9.68 -3.08 5.26
N ALA A 76 8.61 -2.36 5.63
CA ALA A 76 7.42 -2.28 4.81
C ALA A 76 7.71 -1.64 3.44
N VAL A 77 8.48 -0.54 3.43
CA VAL A 77 8.86 0.18 2.20
C VAL A 77 9.74 -0.69 1.31
N ILE A 78 10.78 -1.35 1.84
CA ILE A 78 11.64 -2.21 1.01
C ILE A 78 10.87 -3.40 0.43
N THR A 79 9.89 -3.94 1.17
CA THR A 79 9.04 -5.04 0.70
C THR A 79 8.17 -4.59 -0.47
N VAL A 80 7.51 -3.43 -0.39
CA VAL A 80 6.70 -2.92 -1.51
C VAL A 80 7.58 -2.53 -2.71
N MET A 81 8.78 -2.03 -2.49
CA MET A 81 9.74 -1.74 -3.56
C MET A 81 10.14 -3.04 -4.28
N LEU A 82 10.48 -4.10 -3.55
CA LEU A 82 10.81 -5.42 -4.12
C LEU A 82 9.65 -5.96 -4.98
N VAL A 83 8.42 -5.92 -4.45
CA VAL A 83 7.22 -6.31 -5.22
C VAL A 83 7.07 -5.45 -6.47
N THR A 84 7.25 -4.14 -6.38
CA THR A 84 7.14 -3.22 -7.52
C THR A 84 8.23 -3.47 -8.56
N THR A 85 9.46 -3.78 -8.14
CA THR A 85 10.59 -4.14 -9.03
C THR A 85 10.30 -5.43 -9.78
N CYS A 86 9.78 -6.46 -9.10
CA CYS A 86 9.31 -7.70 -9.72
C CYS A 86 8.16 -7.45 -10.72
N LEU A 87 7.14 -6.69 -10.35
CA LEU A 87 6.03 -6.38 -11.25
C LEU A 87 6.49 -5.56 -12.45
N THR A 88 7.38 -4.58 -12.24
CA THR A 88 7.89 -3.72 -13.31
C THR A 88 8.75 -4.52 -14.29
N SER A 89 9.58 -5.45 -13.80
CA SER A 89 10.36 -6.32 -14.69
C SER A 89 9.46 -7.25 -15.52
N LEU A 90 8.39 -7.80 -14.93
CA LEU A 90 7.37 -8.57 -15.65
C LEU A 90 6.64 -7.73 -16.70
N VAL A 91 6.22 -6.50 -16.35
CA VAL A 91 5.54 -5.58 -17.27
C VAL A 91 6.45 -5.17 -18.44
N MET A 92 7.75 -4.97 -18.20
CA MET A 92 8.71 -4.68 -19.28
C MET A 92 8.83 -5.85 -20.27
N MET A 93 8.80 -7.09 -19.79
CA MET A 93 8.84 -8.29 -20.64
C MET A 93 7.52 -8.53 -21.38
N LEU A 94 6.39 -8.46 -20.67
CA LEU A 94 5.08 -8.84 -21.20
C LEU A 94 4.41 -7.73 -22.00
N CYS A 95 4.42 -6.48 -21.49
CA CYS A 95 3.68 -5.37 -22.10
C CYS A 95 4.55 -4.54 -23.06
N TRP A 96 5.82 -4.28 -22.72
CA TRP A 96 6.68 -3.41 -23.55
C TRP A 96 7.42 -4.17 -24.66
N HIS A 97 7.42 -5.52 -24.66
CA HIS A 97 8.11 -6.30 -25.69
C HIS A 97 9.60 -5.89 -25.86
N ARG A 98 10.21 -5.38 -24.78
CA ARG A 98 11.63 -5.00 -24.76
C ARG A 98 12.51 -6.25 -24.72
N PRO A 99 13.77 -6.16 -25.18
CA PRO A 99 14.66 -7.32 -25.15
C PRO A 99 14.75 -7.85 -23.70
N PRO A 100 14.56 -9.16 -23.47
CA PRO A 100 14.54 -9.74 -22.12
C PRO A 100 15.85 -9.50 -21.37
N ALA A 101 16.96 -9.30 -22.09
CA ALA A 101 18.25 -8.91 -21.51
C ALA A 101 18.20 -7.56 -20.77
N LEU A 102 17.45 -6.57 -21.29
CA LEU A 102 17.32 -5.26 -20.64
C LEU A 102 16.45 -5.35 -19.38
N ALA A 103 15.35 -6.12 -19.44
CA ALA A 103 14.49 -6.37 -18.29
C ALA A 103 15.24 -7.14 -17.19
N LEU A 104 16.05 -8.14 -17.57
CA LEU A 104 16.89 -8.89 -16.65
C LEU A 104 17.99 -8.00 -16.04
N ALA A 105 18.65 -7.15 -16.83
CA ALA A 105 19.67 -6.22 -16.32
C ALA A 105 19.07 -5.23 -15.31
N PHE A 106 17.89 -4.67 -15.59
CA PHE A 106 17.16 -3.81 -14.66
C PHE A 106 16.81 -4.56 -13.37
N PHE A 107 16.24 -5.76 -13.48
CA PHE A 107 15.86 -6.58 -12.34
C PHE A 107 17.06 -6.96 -11.47
N VAL A 108 18.17 -7.38 -12.06
CA VAL A 108 19.38 -7.74 -11.32
C VAL A 108 19.99 -6.52 -10.63
N PHE A 109 20.05 -5.38 -11.32
CA PHE A 109 20.62 -4.16 -10.74
C PHE A 109 19.79 -3.63 -9.56
N PHE A 110 18.50 -3.38 -9.76
CA PHE A 110 17.63 -2.86 -8.70
C PHE A 110 17.34 -3.93 -7.63
N GLY A 111 17.04 -5.16 -8.06
CA GLY A 111 16.74 -6.27 -7.16
C GLY A 111 17.92 -6.67 -6.28
N SER A 112 19.18 -6.55 -6.73
CA SER A 112 20.34 -6.82 -5.87
C SER A 112 20.49 -5.81 -4.73
N ILE A 113 20.33 -4.52 -5.03
CA ILE A 113 20.36 -3.45 -4.02
C ILE A 113 19.20 -3.66 -3.03
N GLU A 114 18.01 -3.94 -3.53
CA GLU A 114 16.84 -4.15 -2.69
C GLU A 114 16.97 -5.41 -1.84
N ALA A 115 17.50 -6.50 -2.39
CA ALA A 115 17.74 -7.74 -1.66
C ALA A 115 18.78 -7.57 -0.54
N LEU A 116 19.81 -6.76 -0.76
CA LEU A 116 20.78 -6.40 0.29
C LEU A 116 20.11 -5.62 1.43
N TYR A 117 19.30 -4.61 1.10
CA TYR A 117 18.54 -3.86 2.08
C TYR A 117 17.49 -4.71 2.82
N PHE A 118 16.83 -5.61 2.11
CA PHE A 118 15.86 -6.55 2.68
C PHE A 118 16.53 -7.51 3.65
N SER A 119 17.68 -8.08 3.26
CA SER A 119 18.50 -8.96 4.11
C SER A 119 18.98 -8.25 5.37
N ALA A 120 19.44 -7.00 5.25
CA ALA A 120 19.81 -6.18 6.40
C ALA A 120 18.60 -5.88 7.31
N SER A 121 17.42 -5.63 6.72
CA SER A 121 16.21 -5.28 7.45
C SER A 121 15.55 -6.48 8.14
N LEU A 122 15.73 -7.70 7.62
CA LEU A 122 15.27 -8.95 8.23
C LEU A 122 15.85 -9.18 9.63
N THR A 123 17.10 -8.75 9.88
CA THR A 123 17.69 -8.84 11.23
C THR A 123 16.93 -8.03 12.28
N LYS A 124 16.24 -6.96 11.84
CA LYS A 124 15.42 -6.07 12.66
C LYS A 124 13.94 -6.47 12.68
N PHE A 125 13.59 -7.63 12.13
CA PHE A 125 12.22 -8.13 12.11
C PHE A 125 11.65 -8.30 13.52
N LEU A 126 12.48 -8.81 14.43
CA LEU A 126 12.13 -9.03 15.84
C LEU A 126 12.01 -7.72 16.65
N ASP A 127 12.62 -6.63 16.18
CA ASP A 127 12.58 -5.30 16.83
C ASP A 127 11.28 -4.52 16.57
N GLY A 128 10.22 -5.21 16.12
CA GLY A 128 8.89 -4.64 15.89
C GLY A 128 8.52 -4.46 14.42
N ALA A 129 9.39 -4.79 13.46
CA ALA A 129 9.09 -4.58 12.04
C ALA A 129 7.96 -5.47 11.49
N TRP A 130 7.48 -6.44 12.27
CA TRP A 130 6.31 -7.25 11.98
C TRP A 130 4.98 -6.48 12.09
N VAL A 131 4.90 -5.36 12.82
CA VAL A 131 3.63 -4.65 13.06
C VAL A 131 3.02 -4.06 11.78
N PRO A 132 3.76 -3.32 10.93
CA PRO A 132 3.21 -2.84 9.65
C PRO A 132 2.82 -3.97 8.70
N LEU A 133 3.55 -5.10 8.73
CA LEU A 133 3.24 -6.29 7.95
C LEU A 133 1.93 -6.95 8.42
N LEU A 134 1.73 -7.08 9.74
CA LEU A 134 0.48 -7.57 10.31
C LEU A 134 -0.69 -6.68 9.92
N LEU A 135 -0.51 -5.36 10.03
CA LEU A 135 -1.53 -4.40 9.64
C LEU A 135 -1.88 -4.53 8.15
N ALA A 136 -0.88 -4.65 7.29
CA ALA A 136 -1.08 -4.88 5.86
C ALA A 136 -1.84 -6.18 5.60
N LEU A 137 -1.50 -7.27 6.30
CA LEU A 137 -2.21 -8.56 6.21
C LEU A 137 -3.69 -8.44 6.61
N ILE A 138 -3.98 -7.72 7.71
CA ILE A 138 -5.37 -7.48 8.15
C ILE A 138 -6.14 -6.71 7.08
N LEU A 139 -5.56 -5.64 6.52
CA LEU A 139 -6.20 -4.85 5.46
C LEU A 139 -6.44 -5.70 4.19
N VAL A 140 -5.45 -6.50 3.78
CA VAL A 140 -5.59 -7.43 2.65
C VAL A 140 -6.67 -8.46 2.90
N ALA A 141 -6.76 -9.02 4.12
CA ALA A 141 -7.82 -9.95 4.48
C ALA A 141 -9.22 -9.31 4.37
N VAL A 142 -9.39 -8.08 4.84
CA VAL A 142 -10.64 -7.32 4.69
C VAL A 142 -10.98 -7.11 3.22
N MET A 143 -10.01 -6.69 2.40
CA MET A 143 -10.19 -6.53 0.95
C MET A 143 -10.57 -7.85 0.26
N PHE A 144 -9.89 -8.94 0.62
CA PHE A 144 -10.14 -10.27 0.04
C PHE A 144 -11.53 -10.79 0.38
N VAL A 145 -11.92 -10.71 1.66
CA VAL A 145 -13.27 -11.09 2.13
C VAL A 145 -14.33 -10.26 1.41
N TRP A 146 -14.10 -8.96 1.24
CA TRP A 146 -15.03 -8.09 0.54
C TRP A 146 -15.17 -8.45 -0.94
N HIS A 147 -14.05 -8.63 -1.63
CA HIS A 147 -14.03 -9.00 -3.04
C HIS A 147 -14.74 -10.33 -3.26
N HIS A 148 -14.42 -11.35 -2.45
CA HIS A 148 -15.08 -12.66 -2.51
C HIS A 148 -16.59 -12.57 -2.25
N THR A 149 -17.02 -11.75 -1.28
CA THR A 149 -18.45 -11.52 -1.00
C THR A 149 -19.15 -10.82 -2.16
N THR A 150 -18.47 -9.85 -2.79
CA THR A 150 -19.02 -9.10 -3.93
C THR A 150 -19.18 -9.98 -5.17
N VAL A 151 -18.17 -10.83 -5.45
CA VAL A 151 -18.24 -11.82 -6.54
C VAL A 151 -19.38 -12.81 -6.30
N LYS A 152 -19.49 -13.37 -5.09
CA LYS A 152 -20.59 -14.29 -4.76
C LYS A 152 -21.98 -13.66 -4.86
N LYS A 153 -22.11 -12.39 -4.46
CA LYS A 153 -23.37 -11.66 -4.62
C LYS A 153 -23.71 -11.47 -6.11
N TYR A 154 -22.73 -11.13 -6.93
CA TYR A 154 -22.92 -10.97 -8.37
C TYR A 154 -23.37 -12.27 -9.05
N GLU A 155 -22.78 -13.41 -8.67
CA GLU A 155 -23.20 -14.73 -9.18
C GLU A 155 -24.63 -15.10 -8.75
N PHE A 156 -25.03 -14.74 -7.53
CA PHE A 156 -26.38 -15.02 -7.02
C PHE A 156 -27.45 -14.14 -7.68
N ASP A 157 -27.14 -12.87 -7.96
CA ASP A 157 -28.07 -11.94 -8.65
C ASP A 157 -28.23 -12.29 -10.15
N LEU A 158 -27.36 -13.15 -10.71
CA LEU A 158 -27.42 -13.60 -12.11
C LEU A 158 -28.34 -14.82 -12.33
N HIS A 159 -28.75 -15.51 -11.25
CA HIS A 159 -29.59 -16.71 -11.24
C HIS A 159 -31.01 -16.41 -10.72
#